data_AF-A0A0P7YE67-F1
#
_entry.id   AF-A0A0P7YE67-F1
#
_cell.length_a   1.000
_cell.length_b   1.000
_cell.length_c   1.000
_cell.angle_alpha   90.00
_cell.angle_beta   90.00
_cell.angle_gamma   90.00
#
_symmetry.space_group_name_H-M   'P 1'
#
loop_
_entity.id
_entity.type
_entity.pdbx_description
1 polymer ?
#
loop_
_entity_poly.entity_id
_entity_poly.type
_entity_poly.pdbx_seq_one_letter_code
_entity_poly.pdbx_strand_id
1 'polypeptide(L)'
;MLRKLAFPILLGVAGVAILVALAIWQMQRLAWKEGVIARIEAQIAADPVLLPAAPDPVADNYLPVIVEGAPTGQELHVLTSGTPAGQGYRVISAFETAEGRRILLDQGLMDYADKDTPPATDPVTVQGNLVWPDEGSAADKAPNLAENIWFARAVAPMAGALDTEPLLLVQSAASAYDPRITPLPVDTRNIRNDHLEYMITWFSLAAVWAAMSGWLATRILRRKD
;
A
#
# COMPACT_ATOMS: atom_id res chain seq x y z
N MET A 1 -46.53 33.79 -10.12
CA MET A 1 -45.43 33.32 -10.99
C MET A 1 -44.18 32.96 -10.20
N LEU A 2 -43.70 33.84 -9.31
CA LEU A 2 -42.54 33.57 -8.41
C LEU A 2 -42.67 32.29 -7.56
N ARG A 3 -43.85 32.01 -6.99
CA ARG A 3 -44.10 30.78 -6.19
C ARG A 3 -43.90 29.47 -6.98
N LYS A 4 -44.12 29.47 -8.30
CA LYS A 4 -43.94 28.27 -9.15
C LYS A 4 -42.48 28.01 -9.52
N LEU A 5 -41.62 29.02 -9.40
CA LEU A 5 -40.17 28.94 -9.68
C LEU A 5 -39.33 28.78 -8.41
N ALA A 6 -39.87 29.16 -7.24
CA ALA A 6 -39.16 29.08 -5.97
C ALA A 6 -38.63 27.67 -5.67
N PHE A 7 -39.48 26.65 -5.81
CA PHE A 7 -39.09 25.26 -5.56
C PHE A 7 -38.01 24.75 -6.54
N PRO A 8 -38.18 24.80 -7.89
CA PRO A 8 -37.16 24.29 -8.81
C PRO A 8 -35.85 25.08 -8.76
N ILE A 9 -35.88 26.39 -8.49
CA ILE A 9 -34.67 27.18 -8.30
C ILE A 9 -33.96 26.75 -7.01
N LEU A 10 -34.69 26.61 -5.91
CA LEU A 10 -34.10 26.18 -4.64
C LEU A 10 -33.46 24.79 -4.77
N LEU A 11 -34.15 23.84 -5.41
CA LEU A 11 -33.62 22.50 -5.66
C LEU A 11 -32.40 22.53 -6.59
N GLY A 12 -32.44 23.33 -7.66
CA GLY A 12 -31.33 23.51 -8.59
C GLY A 12 -30.09 24.06 -7.89
N VAL A 13 -30.25 25.15 -7.14
CA VAL A 13 -29.16 25.80 -6.39
C VAL A 13 -28.63 24.89 -5.28
N ALA A 14 -29.51 24.25 -4.50
CA ALA A 14 -29.09 23.34 -3.44
C ALA A 14 -28.32 22.14 -3.99
N GLY A 15 -28.80 21.53 -5.09
CA GLY A 15 -28.12 20.42 -5.75
C GLY A 15 -26.72 20.81 -6.25
N VAL A 16 -26.60 21.95 -6.93
CA VAL A 16 -25.31 22.48 -7.38
C VAL A 16 -24.38 22.76 -6.19
N ALA A 17 -24.88 23.40 -5.14
CA ALA A 17 -24.10 23.73 -3.95
C ALA A 17 -23.53 22.47 -3.27
N ILE A 18 -24.33 21.41 -3.15
CA ILE A 18 -23.88 20.13 -2.59
C ILE A 18 -22.80 19.50 -3.47
N LEU A 19 -23.01 19.43 -4.78
CA LEU A 19 -22.05 18.80 -5.71
C LEU A 19 -20.72 19.58 -5.74
N VAL A 20 -20.77 20.91 -5.73
CA VAL A 20 -19.57 21.76 -5.63
C VAL A 20 -18.87 21.56 -4.28
N ALA A 21 -19.62 21.48 -3.18
CA ALA A 21 -19.05 21.21 -1.86
C ALA A 21 -18.34 19.83 -1.82
N LEU A 22 -18.93 18.80 -2.43
CA LEU A 22 -18.30 17.49 -2.57
C LEU A 22 -17.03 17.55 -3.43
N ALA A 23 -17.03 18.31 -4.52
CA ALA A 23 -15.85 18.49 -5.36
C ALA A 23 -14.71 19.20 -4.61
N ILE A 24 -15.02 20.25 -3.84
CA ILE A 24 -14.05 20.96 -2.99
C ILE A 24 -13.49 20.02 -1.92
N TRP A 25 -14.35 19.20 -1.30
CA TRP A 25 -13.92 18.20 -0.33
C TRP A 25 -12.96 17.18 -0.96
N GLN A 26 -13.26 16.68 -2.17
CA GLN A 26 -12.36 15.77 -2.89
C GLN A 26 -11.00 16.43 -3.20
N MET A 27 -10.98 17.71 -3.58
CA MET A 27 -9.74 18.46 -3.81
C MET A 27 -8.89 18.57 -2.52
N GLN A 28 -9.51 18.92 -1.40
CA GLN A 28 -8.82 18.97 -0.10
C GLN A 28 -8.30 17.59 0.32
N ARG A 29 -9.11 16.55 0.07
CA ARG A 29 -8.76 15.16 0.38
C ARG A 29 -7.60 14.66 -0.48
N LEU A 30 -7.57 15.02 -1.77
CA LEU A 30 -6.45 14.75 -2.67
C LEU A 30 -5.15 15.35 -2.12
N ALA A 31 -5.13 16.66 -1.83
CA ALA A 31 -3.95 17.34 -1.30
C ALA A 31 -3.48 16.74 0.03
N TRP A 32 -4.41 16.42 0.93
CA TRP A 32 -4.09 15.71 2.17
C TRP A 32 -3.45 14.34 1.89
N LYS A 33 -4.03 13.55 0.98
CA LYS A 33 -3.57 12.19 0.65
C LYS A 33 -2.19 12.22 0.00
N GLU A 34 -1.95 13.15 -0.91
CA GLU A 34 -0.63 13.39 -1.53
C GLU A 34 0.41 13.73 -0.48
N GLY A 35 0.08 14.60 0.50
CA GLY A 35 1.00 14.91 1.61
C GLY A 35 1.33 13.69 2.48
N VAL A 36 0.37 12.80 2.71
CA VAL A 36 0.60 11.54 3.43
C VAL A 36 1.53 10.61 2.64
N ILE A 37 1.29 10.45 1.33
CA ILE A 37 2.10 9.60 0.44
C ILE A 37 3.54 10.15 0.37
N ALA A 38 3.71 11.45 0.12
CA ALA A 38 5.02 12.09 0.06
C ALA A 38 5.82 11.92 1.35
N ARG A 39 5.17 11.97 2.52
CA ARG A 39 5.83 11.70 3.80
C ARG A 39 6.32 10.25 3.91
N ILE A 40 5.51 9.28 3.47
CA ILE A 40 5.90 7.86 3.45
C ILE A 40 7.07 7.65 2.49
N GLU A 41 7.02 8.21 1.29
CA GLU A 41 8.10 8.14 0.30
C GLU A 41 9.41 8.74 0.84
N ALA A 42 9.33 9.90 1.48
CA ALA A 42 10.49 10.54 2.11
C ALA A 42 11.08 9.68 3.23
N GLN A 43 10.23 9.00 4.02
CA GLN A 43 10.70 8.09 5.07
C GLN A 43 11.35 6.83 4.50
N ILE A 44 10.75 6.22 3.47
CA ILE A 44 11.30 5.05 2.78
C ILE A 44 12.68 5.35 2.20
N ALA A 45 12.84 6.54 1.61
CA ALA A 45 14.05 6.96 0.90
C ALA A 45 15.10 7.66 1.80
N ALA A 46 14.87 7.78 3.11
CA ALA A 46 15.82 8.39 4.02
C ALA A 46 17.12 7.56 4.14
N ASP A 47 18.18 8.19 4.64
CA ASP A 47 19.45 7.51 4.86
C ASP A 47 19.27 6.36 5.87
N PRO A 48 19.75 5.15 5.56
CA PRO A 48 19.55 3.99 6.42
C PRO A 48 20.33 4.14 7.73
N VAL A 49 19.71 3.69 8.82
CA VAL A 49 20.34 3.58 10.14
C VAL A 49 20.70 2.12 10.45
N LEU A 50 21.47 1.89 11.51
CA LEU A 50 21.64 0.52 12.02
C LEU A 50 20.31 0.01 12.57
N LEU A 51 20.10 -1.31 12.48
CA LEU A 51 18.92 -1.96 13.02
C LEU A 51 18.75 -1.63 14.52
N PRO A 52 17.66 -0.95 14.94
CA PRO A 52 17.47 -0.64 16.35
C PRO A 52 17.34 -1.92 17.20
N ALA A 53 17.81 -1.86 18.45
CA ALA A 53 17.73 -2.98 19.38
C ALA A 53 16.28 -3.36 19.74
N ALA A 54 15.39 -2.37 19.84
CA ALA A 54 13.97 -2.55 20.11
C ALA A 54 13.15 -1.58 19.25
N PRO A 55 12.87 -1.93 17.97
CA PRO A 55 12.07 -1.11 17.08
C PRO A 55 10.64 -0.94 17.60
N ASP A 56 10.09 0.26 17.50
CA ASP A 56 8.68 0.55 17.77
C ASP A 56 7.85 0.34 16.48
N PRO A 57 6.87 -0.57 16.46
CA PRO A 57 6.10 -0.88 15.25
C PRO A 57 5.34 0.29 14.63
N VAL A 58 5.10 1.36 15.38
CA VAL A 58 4.35 2.53 14.91
C VAL A 58 5.31 3.62 14.45
N ALA A 59 6.31 3.95 15.26
CA ALA A 59 7.27 5.02 14.98
C ALA A 59 8.30 4.61 13.91
N ASP A 60 8.75 3.34 13.93
CA ASP A 60 9.78 2.83 13.03
C ASP A 60 9.20 2.14 11.79
N ASN A 61 7.89 2.18 11.58
CA ASN A 61 7.30 1.67 10.34
C ASN A 61 7.83 2.47 9.15
N TYR A 62 8.37 1.78 8.14
CA TYR A 62 9.13 2.30 7.01
C TYR A 62 10.55 2.81 7.32
N LEU A 63 11.06 2.65 8.55
CA LEU A 63 12.43 3.03 8.90
C LEU A 63 13.43 2.29 7.99
N PRO A 64 14.28 3.02 7.22
CA PRO A 64 15.32 2.40 6.43
C PRO A 64 16.44 1.94 7.36
N VAL A 65 16.83 0.68 7.23
CA VAL A 65 17.89 0.07 8.02
C VAL A 65 18.90 -0.62 7.13
N ILE A 66 20.14 -0.71 7.60
CA ILE A 66 21.20 -1.53 7.03
C ILE A 66 21.65 -2.56 8.06
N VAL A 67 21.80 -3.81 7.63
CA VAL A 67 22.16 -4.94 8.48
C VAL A 67 23.11 -5.89 7.76
N GLU A 68 24.11 -6.38 8.47
CA GLU A 68 25.00 -7.46 8.00
C GLU A 68 24.56 -8.78 8.63
N GLY A 69 24.69 -9.87 7.88
CA GLY A 69 24.28 -11.20 8.35
C GLY A 69 24.20 -12.21 7.22
N ALA A 70 23.43 -13.27 7.41
CA ALA A 70 23.19 -14.28 6.38
C ALA A 70 21.78 -14.88 6.49
N PRO A 71 21.12 -15.18 5.36
CA PRO A 71 19.95 -16.06 5.37
C PRO A 71 20.35 -17.45 5.86
N THR A 72 19.51 -18.05 6.70
CA THR A 72 19.75 -19.36 7.34
C THR A 72 19.39 -20.55 6.45
N GLY A 73 18.78 -20.28 5.29
CA GLY A 73 18.19 -21.28 4.40
C GLY A 73 16.77 -21.71 4.77
N GLN A 74 16.25 -21.30 5.93
CA GLN A 74 14.84 -21.46 6.29
C GLN A 74 14.02 -20.32 5.70
N GLU A 75 13.03 -20.65 4.86
CA GLU A 75 12.19 -19.66 4.18
C GLU A 75 10.71 -20.05 4.11
N LEU A 76 9.84 -19.03 4.05
CA LEU A 76 8.41 -19.14 3.84
C LEU A 76 8.04 -18.55 2.48
N HIS A 77 7.08 -19.17 1.81
CA HIS A 77 6.61 -18.70 0.50
C HIS A 77 5.22 -18.07 0.61
N VAL A 78 5.15 -16.74 0.46
CA VAL A 78 3.89 -16.00 0.51
C VAL A 78 3.36 -15.80 -0.91
N LEU A 79 2.22 -16.40 -1.23
CA LEU A 79 1.60 -16.30 -2.55
C LEU A 79 1.23 -14.84 -2.84
N THR A 80 1.85 -14.26 -3.87
CA THR A 80 1.75 -12.84 -4.17
C THR A 80 1.50 -12.61 -5.67
N SER A 81 0.61 -11.70 -6.01
CA SER A 81 0.28 -11.32 -7.39
C SER A 81 0.07 -9.82 -7.52
N GLY A 82 0.02 -9.32 -8.76
CA GLY A 82 -0.19 -7.89 -9.03
C GLY A 82 0.99 -7.01 -8.64
N THR A 83 2.20 -7.56 -8.57
CA THR A 83 3.42 -6.81 -8.25
C THR A 83 4.11 -6.33 -9.53
N PRO A 84 5.01 -5.34 -9.44
CA PRO A 84 5.88 -4.96 -10.57
C PRO A 84 6.76 -6.09 -11.10
N ALA A 85 7.10 -7.08 -10.26
CA ALA A 85 7.84 -8.28 -10.66
C ALA A 85 6.92 -9.41 -11.17
N GLY A 86 5.61 -9.16 -11.28
CA GLY A 86 4.61 -10.13 -11.72
C GLY A 86 3.96 -10.88 -10.55
N GLN A 87 3.84 -12.19 -10.71
CA GLN A 87 3.22 -13.11 -9.76
C GLN A 87 4.22 -14.20 -9.36
N GLY A 88 4.13 -14.70 -8.14
CA GLY A 88 5.10 -15.67 -7.63
C GLY A 88 4.98 -15.86 -6.13
N TYR A 89 6.04 -16.41 -5.55
CA TYR A 89 6.20 -16.49 -4.11
C TYR A 89 7.06 -15.33 -3.62
N ARG A 90 6.51 -14.53 -2.72
CA ARG A 90 7.32 -13.59 -1.95
C ARG A 90 8.05 -14.38 -0.86
N VAL A 91 9.37 -14.37 -0.91
CA VAL A 91 10.23 -15.19 -0.06
C VAL A 91 10.55 -14.43 1.22
N ILE A 92 10.14 -15.00 2.35
CA ILE A 92 10.45 -14.49 3.68
C ILE A 92 11.39 -15.48 4.36
N SER A 93 12.66 -15.13 4.54
CA SER A 93 13.66 -16.00 5.14
C SER A 93 13.99 -15.62 6.59
N ALA A 94 14.42 -16.60 7.37
CA ALA A 94 15.11 -16.32 8.62
C ALA A 94 16.51 -15.81 8.32
N PHE A 95 16.81 -14.59 8.77
CA PHE A 95 18.08 -13.93 8.59
C PHE A 95 18.77 -13.76 9.95
N GLU A 96 19.98 -14.28 10.07
CA GLU A 96 20.81 -14.15 11.27
C GLU A 96 21.76 -12.98 11.09
N THR A 97 21.60 -11.95 11.91
CA THR A 97 22.45 -10.75 11.87
C THR A 97 23.83 -11.06 12.44
N ALA A 98 24.84 -10.26 12.08
CA ALA A 98 26.18 -10.35 12.65
C ALA A 98 26.21 -10.16 14.19
N GLU A 99 25.17 -9.55 14.76
CA GLU A 99 24.97 -9.38 16.21
C GLU A 99 24.28 -10.59 16.87
N GLY A 100 23.96 -11.64 16.11
CA GLY A 100 23.33 -12.88 16.60
C GLY A 100 21.81 -12.80 16.75
N ARG A 101 21.17 -11.73 16.26
CA ARG A 101 19.71 -11.62 16.23
C ARG A 101 19.15 -12.39 15.04
N ARG A 102 17.96 -12.94 15.18
CA ARG A 102 17.27 -13.60 14.07
C ARG A 102 16.00 -12.84 13.72
N ILE A 103 15.91 -12.36 12.49
CA ILE A 103 14.80 -11.53 12.01
C ILE A 103 14.19 -12.14 10.74
N LEU A 104 13.03 -11.65 10.34
CA LEU A 104 12.42 -11.99 9.05
C LEU A 104 12.99 -11.06 7.98
N LEU A 105 13.50 -11.64 6.90
CA LEU A 105 13.95 -10.91 5.72
C LEU A 105 13.04 -11.22 4.54
N ASP A 106 12.35 -10.21 4.05
CA ASP A 106 11.58 -10.25 2.80
C ASP A 106 12.52 -9.89 1.65
N GLN A 107 12.97 -10.91 0.93
CA GLN A 107 14.01 -10.78 -0.10
C GLN A 107 13.45 -10.31 -1.46
N GLY A 108 12.17 -10.56 -1.71
CA GLY A 108 11.49 -10.25 -2.97
C GLY A 108 10.64 -11.40 -3.51
N LEU A 109 10.38 -11.38 -4.82
CA LEU A 109 9.55 -12.33 -5.54
C LEU A 109 10.39 -13.41 -6.24
N MET A 110 10.04 -14.66 -6.04
CA MET A 110 10.55 -15.84 -6.74
C MET A 110 9.48 -16.42 -7.67
N ASP A 111 9.88 -16.87 -8.86
CA ASP A 111 8.98 -17.58 -9.77
C ASP A 111 8.51 -18.91 -9.16
N TYR A 112 7.33 -19.39 -9.56
CA TYR A 112 6.80 -20.66 -9.07
C TYR A 112 7.69 -21.86 -9.43
N ALA A 113 8.38 -21.81 -10.57
CA ALA A 113 9.27 -22.87 -11.03
C ALA A 113 10.53 -23.03 -10.17
N ASP A 114 10.95 -21.98 -9.46
CA ASP A 114 12.20 -21.97 -8.69
C ASP A 114 12.02 -22.43 -7.24
N LYS A 115 10.81 -22.82 -6.83
CA LYS A 115 10.45 -23.20 -5.44
C LYS A 115 11.37 -24.28 -4.84
N ASP A 116 11.81 -25.24 -5.64
CA ASP A 116 12.66 -26.34 -5.19
C ASP A 116 14.18 -26.05 -5.32
N THR A 117 14.53 -24.87 -5.82
CA THR A 117 15.93 -24.44 -5.96
C THR A 117 16.44 -23.96 -4.60
N PRO A 118 17.63 -24.41 -4.13
CA PRO A 118 18.13 -24.03 -2.80
C PRO A 118 18.37 -22.52 -2.65
N PRO A 119 18.10 -21.94 -1.46
CA PRO A 119 18.37 -20.53 -1.17
C PRO A 119 19.86 -20.21 -1.10
N ALA A 120 20.20 -18.97 -1.47
CA ALA A 120 21.50 -18.40 -1.16
C ALA A 120 21.63 -18.16 0.36
N THR A 121 22.74 -18.58 0.95
CA THR A 121 23.00 -18.50 2.41
C THR A 121 24.34 -17.83 2.73
N ASP A 122 25.00 -17.27 1.73
CA ASP A 122 26.26 -16.55 1.92
C ASP A 122 26.05 -15.26 2.72
N PRO A 123 27.07 -14.80 3.47
CA PRO A 123 27.02 -13.51 4.16
C PRO A 123 26.74 -12.35 3.20
N VAL A 124 25.87 -11.45 3.62
CA VAL A 124 25.36 -10.34 2.82
C VAL A 124 25.09 -9.12 3.71
N THR A 125 25.34 -7.94 3.15
CA THR A 125 24.87 -6.67 3.71
C THR A 125 23.55 -6.32 3.03
N VAL A 126 22.48 -6.17 3.80
CA VAL A 126 21.15 -5.87 3.33
C VAL A 126 20.75 -4.47 3.79
N GLN A 127 20.25 -3.67 2.86
CA GLN A 127 19.51 -2.44 3.15
C GLN A 127 18.03 -2.70 2.84
N GLY A 128 17.15 -2.18 3.69
CA GLY A 128 15.71 -2.34 3.51
C GLY A 128 14.92 -1.44 4.44
N ASN A 129 13.61 -1.62 4.47
CA ASN A 129 12.72 -0.90 5.37
C ASN A 129 12.06 -1.85 6.34
N LEU A 130 11.93 -1.45 7.61
CA LEU A 130 11.10 -2.14 8.57
C LEU A 130 9.63 -1.96 8.22
N VAL A 131 8.84 -3.03 8.26
CA VAL A 131 7.40 -2.97 7.99
C VAL A 131 6.63 -3.87 8.93
N TRP A 132 5.47 -3.41 9.39
CA TRP A 132 4.47 -4.24 10.07
C TRP A 132 3.18 -4.27 9.25
N PRO A 133 3.07 -5.17 8.24
CA PRO A 133 1.92 -5.22 7.36
C PRO A 133 0.63 -5.57 8.11
N ASP A 134 -0.42 -4.80 7.87
CA ASP A 134 -1.79 -5.12 8.29
C ASP A 134 -2.55 -5.75 7.11
N GLU A 135 -2.30 -7.04 6.86
CA GLU A 135 -2.88 -7.79 5.72
C GLU A 135 -4.17 -8.57 6.08
N GLY A 136 -4.85 -8.16 7.16
CA GLY A 136 -6.08 -8.76 7.68
C GLY A 136 -5.85 -9.85 8.72
N SER A 137 -6.94 -10.38 9.29
CA SER A 137 -6.85 -11.38 10.36
C SER A 137 -6.21 -12.68 9.86
N ALA A 138 -5.20 -13.18 10.59
CA ALA A 138 -4.56 -14.46 10.29
C ALA A 138 -5.54 -15.66 10.28
N ALA A 139 -6.72 -15.50 10.92
CA ALA A 139 -7.77 -16.51 10.97
C ALA A 139 -8.45 -16.75 9.62
N ASP A 140 -8.55 -15.73 8.75
CA ASP A 140 -9.20 -15.86 7.44
C ASP A 140 -8.26 -16.38 6.34
N LYS A 141 -6.95 -16.46 6.63
CA LYS A 141 -5.87 -16.75 5.68
C LYS A 141 -4.84 -17.72 6.24
N ALA A 142 -5.31 -18.80 6.88
CA ALA A 142 -4.43 -19.82 7.45
C ALA A 142 -3.48 -20.40 6.37
N PRO A 143 -2.17 -20.53 6.65
CA PRO A 143 -1.21 -21.05 5.68
C PRO A 143 -1.43 -22.55 5.41
N ASN A 144 -1.09 -22.98 4.20
CA ASN A 144 -0.89 -24.40 3.91
C ASN A 144 0.54 -24.78 4.31
N LEU A 145 0.69 -25.27 5.54
CA LEU A 145 1.99 -25.65 6.09
C LEU A 145 2.62 -26.86 5.39
N ALA A 146 1.82 -27.76 4.81
CA ALA A 146 2.34 -28.93 4.10
C ALA A 146 3.10 -28.55 2.83
N GLU A 147 2.60 -27.54 2.11
CA GLU A 147 3.20 -27.03 0.87
C GLU A 147 4.12 -25.80 1.11
N ASN A 148 4.26 -25.38 2.37
CA ASN A 148 4.89 -24.12 2.76
C ASN A 148 4.34 -22.94 1.92
N ILE A 149 3.02 -22.76 1.91
CA ILE A 149 2.35 -21.66 1.21
C ILE A 149 1.60 -20.80 2.22
N TRP A 150 1.93 -19.53 2.23
CA TRP A 150 1.34 -18.50 3.07
C TRP A 150 0.51 -17.55 2.21
N PHE A 151 -0.56 -17.01 2.79
CA PHE A 151 -1.50 -16.13 2.07
C PHE A 151 -1.49 -14.68 2.59
N ALA A 152 -0.67 -14.40 3.60
CA ALA A 152 -0.47 -13.08 4.17
C ALA A 152 0.91 -12.99 4.84
N ARG A 153 1.49 -11.79 4.87
CA ARG A 153 2.72 -11.46 5.61
C ARG A 153 2.41 -11.13 7.07
N ALA A 154 1.75 -12.07 7.75
CA ALA A 154 1.46 -11.95 9.18
C ALA A 154 2.75 -12.15 10.00
N VAL A 155 3.35 -11.06 10.46
CA VAL A 155 4.70 -11.04 11.07
C VAL A 155 4.83 -12.01 12.23
N ALA A 156 3.92 -11.97 13.21
CA ALA A 156 4.03 -12.82 14.40
C ALA A 156 3.91 -14.34 14.08
N PRO A 157 2.92 -14.81 13.29
CA PRO A 157 2.89 -16.21 12.84
C PRO A 157 4.12 -16.66 12.04
N MET A 158 4.61 -15.82 11.11
CA MET A 158 5.81 -16.15 10.32
C MET A 158 7.05 -16.23 11.22
N ALA A 159 7.17 -15.31 12.17
CA ALA A 159 8.27 -15.28 13.12
C ALA A 159 8.31 -16.55 13.98
N GLY A 160 7.16 -17.02 14.46
CA GLY A 160 7.05 -18.28 15.18
C GLY A 160 7.39 -19.51 14.32
N ALA A 161 7.05 -19.49 13.02
CA ALA A 161 7.37 -20.60 12.11
C ALA A 161 8.87 -20.69 11.77
N LEU A 162 9.57 -19.55 11.76
CA LEU A 162 11.00 -19.45 11.43
C LEU A 162 11.91 -19.30 12.67
N ASP A 163 11.34 -19.34 13.87
CA ASP A 163 12.06 -19.11 15.14
C ASP A 163 12.86 -17.79 15.14
N THR A 164 12.17 -16.70 14.82
CA THR A 164 12.77 -15.35 14.71
C THR A 164 12.05 -14.34 15.60
N GLU A 165 12.67 -13.18 15.81
CA GLU A 165 11.97 -12.01 16.32
C GLU A 165 10.84 -11.60 15.36
N PRO A 166 9.71 -11.07 15.86
CA PRO A 166 8.61 -10.56 15.02
C PRO A 166 8.95 -9.21 14.39
N LEU A 167 10.02 -9.20 13.59
CA LEU A 167 10.61 -8.03 12.95
C LEU A 167 10.86 -8.36 11.48
N LEU A 168 10.15 -7.66 10.60
CA LEU A 168 10.24 -7.86 9.15
C LEU A 168 11.03 -6.72 8.51
N LEU A 169 12.13 -7.10 7.86
CA LEU A 169 12.92 -6.22 7.00
C LEU A 169 12.60 -6.52 5.53
N VAL A 170 12.11 -5.52 4.80
CA VAL A 170 11.88 -5.62 3.36
C VAL A 170 13.09 -5.09 2.60
N GLN A 171 13.79 -6.00 1.92
CA GLN A 171 15.00 -5.69 1.18
C GLN A 171 14.74 -4.69 0.04
N SER A 172 15.52 -3.61 0.03
CA SER A 172 15.58 -2.65 -1.07
C SER A 172 16.91 -2.68 -1.81
N ALA A 173 18.00 -3.01 -1.12
CA ALA A 173 19.29 -3.29 -1.72
C ALA A 173 20.06 -4.36 -0.95
N ALA A 174 20.98 -5.05 -1.64
CA ALA A 174 21.88 -6.01 -1.00
C ALA A 174 23.24 -6.02 -1.70
N SER A 175 24.31 -6.36 -0.96
CA SER A 175 25.65 -6.55 -1.53
C SER A 175 25.72 -7.75 -2.50
N ALA A 176 24.82 -8.71 -2.33
CA ALA A 176 24.56 -9.82 -3.23
C ALA A 176 23.09 -10.22 -3.13
N TYR A 177 22.48 -10.63 -4.25
CA TYR A 177 21.08 -11.07 -4.29
C TYR A 177 21.01 -12.60 -4.47
N ASP A 178 19.98 -13.21 -3.90
CA ASP A 178 19.60 -14.57 -4.27
C ASP A 178 19.18 -14.58 -5.75
N PRO A 179 19.80 -15.41 -6.61
CA PRO A 179 19.52 -15.42 -8.05
C PRO A 179 18.10 -15.85 -8.41
N ARG A 180 17.38 -16.53 -7.50
CA ARG A 180 15.97 -16.92 -7.67
C ARG A 180 15.00 -15.74 -7.53
N ILE A 181 15.48 -14.62 -6.98
CA ILE A 181 14.61 -13.57 -6.43
C ILE A 181 14.78 -12.25 -7.17
N THR A 182 13.65 -11.66 -7.57
CA THR A 182 13.56 -10.26 -7.99
C THR A 182 13.15 -9.40 -6.78
N PRO A 183 13.96 -8.42 -6.36
CA PRO A 183 13.63 -7.57 -5.22
C PRO A 183 12.30 -6.84 -5.38
N LEU A 184 11.53 -6.77 -4.29
CA LEU A 184 10.28 -6.03 -4.20
C LEU A 184 10.32 -5.04 -3.01
N PRO A 185 11.05 -3.92 -3.16
CA PRO A 185 11.13 -2.91 -2.11
C PRO A 185 9.75 -2.35 -1.75
N VAL A 186 9.69 -1.74 -0.58
CA VAL A 186 8.48 -1.00 -0.17
C VAL A 186 8.27 0.19 -1.10
N ASP A 187 7.04 0.38 -1.56
CA ASP A 187 6.65 1.54 -2.33
C ASP A 187 5.21 1.97 -2.01
N THR A 188 4.82 3.13 -2.56
CA THR A 188 3.51 3.76 -2.38
C THR A 188 2.58 3.56 -3.58
N ARG A 189 2.99 2.85 -4.63
CA ARG A 189 2.23 2.73 -5.90
C ARG A 189 0.88 2.06 -5.72
N ASN A 190 0.79 1.15 -4.76
CA ASN A 190 -0.46 0.45 -4.43
C ASN A 190 -1.38 1.27 -3.50
N ILE A 191 -0.97 2.46 -3.05
CA ILE A 191 -1.83 3.37 -2.29
C ILE A 191 -2.76 4.10 -3.26
N ARG A 192 -4.01 3.66 -3.34
CA ARG A 192 -5.04 4.31 -4.18
C ARG A 192 -5.22 5.79 -3.84
N ASN A 193 -5.35 6.61 -4.89
CA ASN A 193 -5.57 8.06 -4.80
C ASN A 193 -6.48 8.57 -5.95
N ASP A 194 -7.72 8.08 -5.99
CA ASP A 194 -8.66 8.36 -7.09
C ASP A 194 -9.42 9.70 -6.91
N HIS A 195 -8.98 10.54 -5.97
CA HIS A 195 -9.68 11.76 -5.55
C HIS A 195 -9.81 12.80 -6.68
N LEU A 196 -8.87 12.83 -7.63
CA LEU A 196 -8.94 13.69 -8.81
C LEU A 196 -10.10 13.29 -9.74
N GLU A 197 -10.28 11.99 -10.01
CA GLU A 197 -11.36 11.48 -10.85
C GLU A 197 -12.73 11.81 -10.25
N TYR A 198 -12.87 11.60 -8.93
CA TYR A 198 -14.08 11.98 -8.21
C TYR A 198 -14.33 13.49 -8.22
N MET A 199 -13.28 14.31 -8.05
CA MET A 199 -13.41 15.77 -8.14
C MET A 199 -13.96 16.19 -9.51
N ILE A 200 -13.40 15.66 -10.60
CA ILE A 200 -13.86 15.93 -11.97
C ILE A 200 -15.32 15.49 -12.13
N THR A 201 -15.66 14.31 -11.61
CA THR A 201 -17.04 13.77 -11.67
C THR A 201 -18.03 14.72 -10.99
N TRP A 202 -17.73 15.18 -9.77
CA TRP A 202 -18.63 16.06 -9.03
C TRP A 202 -18.82 17.44 -9.67
N PHE A 203 -17.75 18.06 -10.18
CA PHE A 203 -17.86 19.30 -10.93
C PHE A 203 -18.66 19.12 -12.24
N SER A 204 -18.45 18.01 -12.95
CA SER A 204 -19.19 17.70 -14.17
C SER A 204 -20.68 17.52 -13.91
N LEU A 205 -21.04 16.77 -12.85
CA LEU A 205 -22.43 16.61 -12.42
C LEU A 205 -23.04 17.96 -12.00
N ALA A 206 -22.29 18.80 -11.28
CA ALA A 206 -22.74 20.14 -10.92
C ALA A 206 -23.06 21.00 -12.15
N ALA A 207 -22.18 20.97 -13.17
CA ALA A 207 -22.36 21.72 -14.41
C ALA A 207 -23.61 21.25 -15.19
N VAL A 208 -23.78 19.93 -15.34
CA VAL A 208 -24.97 19.36 -16.00
C VAL A 208 -26.24 19.71 -15.23
N TRP A 209 -26.23 19.58 -13.90
CA TRP A 209 -27.37 19.92 -13.05
C TRP A 209 -27.74 21.41 -13.15
N ALA A 210 -26.74 22.30 -13.15
CA ALA A 210 -26.93 23.73 -13.32
C ALA A 210 -27.54 24.04 -14.70
N ALA A 211 -27.02 23.43 -15.77
CA ALA A 211 -27.53 23.61 -17.13
C ALA A 211 -28.99 23.13 -17.26
N MET A 212 -29.31 21.94 -16.75
CA MET A 212 -30.67 21.40 -16.76
C MET A 212 -31.64 22.26 -15.94
N SER A 213 -31.21 22.72 -14.76
CA SER A 213 -32.02 23.58 -13.88
C SER A 213 -32.28 24.94 -14.53
N GLY A 214 -31.26 25.55 -15.14
CA GLY A 214 -31.38 26.78 -15.90
C GLY A 214 -32.30 26.64 -17.11
N TRP A 215 -32.15 25.56 -17.89
CA TRP A 215 -33.03 25.26 -19.01
C TRP A 215 -34.49 25.09 -18.56
N LEU A 216 -34.74 24.33 -17.49
CA LEU A 216 -36.08 24.18 -16.93
C LEU A 216 -36.67 25.54 -16.50
N ALA A 217 -35.89 26.38 -15.83
CA ALA A 217 -36.32 27.72 -15.45
C ALA A 217 -36.71 28.57 -16.67
N THR A 218 -35.87 28.58 -17.73
CA THR A 218 -36.20 29.30 -18.97
C THR A 218 -37.46 28.76 -19.64
N ARG A 219 -37.68 27.43 -19.63
CA ARG A 219 -38.88 26.80 -20.19
C ARG A 219 -40.14 27.16 -19.42
N ILE A 220 -40.09 27.21 -18.09
CA ILE A 220 -41.22 27.65 -17.25
C ILE A 220 -41.54 29.12 -17.52
N LEU A 221 -40.52 29.95 -17.76
CA LEU A 221 -40.69 31.37 -18.09
C LEU A 221 -41.24 31.59 -19.51
N ARG A 222 -40.85 30.77 -20.48
CA ARG A 222 -41.29 30.84 -21.90
C ARG A 222 -42.68 30.27 -22.18
N ARG A 223 -43.34 29.60 -21.22
CA ARG A 223 -44.65 28.94 -21.41
C ARG A 223 -45.84 29.92 -21.44
N LYS A 224 -45.67 31.03 -22.14
CA LYS A 224 -46.70 32.03 -22.47
C LYS A 224 -46.63 32.26 -23.98
N ASP A 225 -47.40 31.45 -24.69
CA ASP A 225 -48.29 31.80 -25.80
C ASP A 225 -49.36 30.70 -25.89
#